data_AF-A0A7C5YTW5-F1
#
_entry.id   AF-A0A7C5YTW5-F1
#
_cell.length_a   1.000
_cell.length_b   1.000
_cell.length_c   1.000
_cell.angle_alpha   90.00
_cell.angle_beta   90.00
_cell.angle_gamma   90.00
#
_symmetry.space_group_name_H-M   'P 1'
#
loop_
_entity.id
_entity.type
_entity.pdbx_description
1 polymer ?
#
loop_
_entity_poly.entity_id
_entity_poly.type
_entity_poly.pdbx_seq_one_letter_code
_entity_poly.pdbx_strand_id
1 'polypeptide(L)'
;MWDCARETASCSSPTATGSSCRRFPRRSSICGAAFRSPVRRISRPFAAGYGSGEGGRRRKVSVERFFADTNLFLRYLTNDVPEQAEAVEALLRRAAGGEIRLVTNALVIAEVVWALESYYRLPPAKVSNCVLAILNTPGLEVVESEVLFQAVLWYGEKRVDFADAYNAAWMVQRGITPAYTLDEKHFSRLDGITALVPGS
;
A
#
# COMPACT_ATOMS: atom_id res chain seq x y z
N MET A 1 15.39 28.86 7.19
CA MET A 1 15.97 28.18 8.37
C MET A 1 14.99 28.46 9.50
N TRP A 2 14.04 27.55 9.74
CA TRP A 2 12.93 27.79 10.67
C TRP A 2 13.10 26.87 11.88
N ASP A 3 13.13 27.51 13.04
CA ASP A 3 13.49 27.00 14.35
C ASP A 3 12.44 26.04 14.96
N CYS A 4 12.96 25.00 15.59
CA CYS A 4 12.21 24.02 16.38
C CYS A 4 12.30 24.40 17.86
N ALA A 5 11.30 25.10 18.41
CA ALA A 5 11.16 25.27 19.85
C ALA A 5 9.72 25.60 20.26
N ARG A 6 9.27 24.87 21.31
CA ARG A 6 8.03 25.03 22.11
C ARG A 6 6.76 24.40 21.54
N GLU A 7 6.38 23.25 22.09
CA GLU A 7 5.33 23.21 23.12
C GLU A 7 5.23 21.82 23.76
N THR A 8 5.68 21.75 25.00
CA THR A 8 5.36 20.70 25.97
C THR A 8 4.11 21.14 26.74
N ALA A 9 2.99 20.44 26.57
CA ALA A 9 1.86 20.45 27.50
C ALA A 9 1.53 18.98 27.80
N SER A 10 1.97 18.45 28.95
CA SER A 10 1.24 18.47 30.24
C SER A 10 -0.02 17.61 30.21
N CYS A 11 0.15 16.30 30.36
CA CYS A 11 -0.93 15.38 30.72
C CYS A 11 -0.94 15.20 32.25
N SER A 12 -1.96 15.74 32.90
CA SER A 12 -2.30 15.43 34.30
C SER A 12 -3.78 15.07 34.35
N SER A 13 -4.07 13.76 34.40
CA SER A 13 -5.10 13.08 35.23
C SER A 13 -5.40 11.67 34.70
N PRO A 14 -5.46 10.62 35.56
CA PRO A 14 -5.55 9.23 35.11
C PRO A 14 -6.92 8.62 35.39
N THR A 15 -7.75 8.40 34.37
CA THR A 15 -8.80 7.35 34.37
C THR A 15 -9.42 7.23 32.98
N ALA A 16 -8.87 6.35 32.14
CA ALA A 16 -9.59 5.69 31.06
C ALA A 16 -8.76 4.49 30.58
N THR A 17 -9.08 3.30 31.09
CA THR A 17 -8.74 2.04 30.44
C THR A 17 -9.42 2.01 29.07
N GLY A 18 -8.65 2.19 28.00
CA GLY A 18 -9.18 2.33 26.65
C GLY A 18 -8.17 1.98 25.57
N SER A 19 -8.59 1.09 24.68
CA SER A 19 -8.12 0.81 23.31
C SER A 19 -6.77 1.40 22.88
N SER A 20 -5.85 0.53 22.46
CA SER A 20 -4.59 0.93 21.82
C SER A 20 -4.89 1.86 20.64
N CYS A 21 -4.67 3.16 20.84
CA CYS A 21 -4.76 4.16 19.80
C CYS A 21 -3.60 3.90 18.83
N ARG A 22 -3.86 3.18 17.72
CA ARG A 22 -2.87 3.03 16.66
C ARG A 22 -2.71 4.41 16.04
N ARG A 23 -1.60 5.07 16.37
CA ARG A 23 -1.28 6.43 15.92
C ARG A 23 -1.22 6.44 14.39
N PHE A 24 -2.14 7.16 13.74
CA PHE A 24 -2.06 7.41 12.30
C PHE A 24 -0.76 8.20 12.03
N PRO A 25 0.09 7.76 11.09
CA PRO A 25 1.37 8.40 10.87
C PRO A 25 1.19 9.84 10.39
N ARG A 26 2.11 10.73 10.81
CA ARG A 26 2.15 12.11 10.34
C ARG A 26 2.62 12.15 8.88
N ARG A 27 2.06 13.08 8.09
CA ARG A 27 2.55 13.46 6.75
C ARG A 27 4.08 13.48 6.71
N SER A 28 4.67 12.74 5.78
CA SER A 28 6.11 12.76 5.52
C SER A 28 6.41 13.71 4.36
N SER A 29 7.55 14.40 4.37
CA SER A 29 7.95 15.33 3.30
C SER A 29 8.50 14.60 2.06
N ILE A 30 7.70 13.68 1.48
CA ILE A 30 8.02 12.83 0.32
C ILE A 30 8.76 11.51 0.70
N CYS A 31 8.24 10.78 1.69
CA CYS A 31 8.59 9.39 2.04
C CYS A 31 9.77 9.20 3.02
N GLY A 32 9.71 9.94 4.14
CA GLY A 32 10.61 9.81 5.29
C GLY A 32 9.88 9.55 6.61
N ALA A 33 9.51 8.29 6.86
CA ALA A 33 9.50 7.57 8.13
C ALA A 33 8.92 6.18 7.82
N ALA A 34 9.82 5.23 7.56
CA ALA A 34 9.47 3.85 7.19
C ALA A 34 8.45 3.26 8.17
N PHE A 35 7.36 2.76 7.62
CA PHE A 35 6.29 2.05 8.32
C PHE A 35 6.86 0.71 8.84
N ARG A 36 7.62 0.73 9.94
CA ARG A 36 8.07 -0.50 10.61
C ARG A 36 6.89 -1.08 11.38
N SER A 37 6.18 -2.02 10.75
CA SER A 37 5.44 -3.06 11.47
C SER A 37 5.82 -4.42 10.92
N PRO A 38 5.85 -5.48 11.75
CA PRO A 38 6.20 -6.80 11.28
C PRO A 38 5.13 -7.27 10.30
N VAL A 39 5.58 -7.71 9.12
CA VAL A 39 4.77 -8.38 8.10
C VAL A 39 4.00 -9.51 8.77
N ARG A 40 2.69 -9.35 8.96
CA ARG A 40 1.84 -10.48 9.34
C ARG A 40 1.55 -11.25 8.08
N ARG A 41 2.30 -12.34 7.88
CA ARG A 41 1.98 -13.39 6.92
C ARG A 41 0.59 -13.92 7.26
N ILE A 42 -0.44 -13.51 6.51
CA ILE A 42 -1.79 -14.07 6.65
C ILE A 42 -1.77 -15.44 5.99
N SER A 43 -1.60 -16.46 6.82
CA SER A 43 -1.63 -17.86 6.41
C SER A 43 -3.08 -18.39 6.36
N ARG A 44 -3.43 -18.93 5.18
CA ARG A 44 -4.41 -19.99 4.88
C ARG A 44 -5.87 -19.61 4.53
N PRO A 45 -6.53 -20.44 3.67
CA PRO A 45 -7.83 -20.13 3.08
C PRO A 45 -8.98 -20.46 4.03
N PHE A 46 -10.05 -19.68 3.94
CA PHE A 46 -11.27 -19.85 4.72
C PHE A 46 -12.06 -21.05 4.18
N ALA A 47 -12.08 -22.14 4.96
CA ALA A 47 -12.97 -23.27 4.73
C ALA A 47 -14.40 -22.90 5.16
N ALA A 48 -15.38 -23.19 4.29
CA ALA A 48 -16.79 -22.98 4.53
C ALA A 48 -17.33 -23.94 5.61
N GLY A 49 -18.07 -23.40 6.59
CA GLY A 49 -18.81 -24.17 7.57
C GLY A 49 -20.07 -23.40 7.99
N TYR A 50 -21.24 -23.93 7.63
CA TYR A 50 -22.55 -23.47 8.09
C TYR A 50 -22.82 -24.04 9.48
N GLY A 51 -23.12 -23.15 10.44
CA GLY A 51 -23.61 -23.51 11.76
C GLY A 51 -24.77 -22.60 12.13
N SER A 52 -25.94 -23.19 12.34
CA SER A 52 -27.20 -22.56 12.70
C SER A 52 -27.18 -22.06 14.16
N GLY A 53 -27.64 -20.84 14.39
CA GLY A 53 -27.86 -20.30 15.73
C GLY A 53 -28.67 -19.00 15.65
N GLU A 54 -29.92 -19.06 16.08
CA GLU A 54 -30.85 -17.94 16.21
C GLU A 54 -30.41 -16.96 17.30
N GLY A 55 -30.60 -15.66 17.10
CA GLY A 55 -30.50 -14.67 18.18
C GLY A 55 -30.11 -13.25 17.77
N GLY A 56 -31.12 -12.37 17.70
CA GLY A 56 -30.94 -10.91 17.69
C GLY A 56 -30.62 -10.29 16.33
N ARG A 57 -31.57 -9.55 15.74
CA ARG A 57 -31.38 -8.78 14.50
C ARG A 57 -30.49 -7.55 14.77
N ARG A 58 -29.19 -7.79 15.00
CA ARG A 58 -28.17 -6.75 15.01
C ARG A 58 -28.20 -6.10 13.63
N ARG A 59 -28.56 -4.80 13.54
CA ARG A 59 -28.44 -4.05 12.28
C ARG A 59 -27.03 -4.29 11.74
N LYS A 60 -26.92 -4.97 10.61
CA LYS A 60 -25.67 -5.18 9.90
C LYS A 60 -25.31 -3.81 9.34
N VAL A 61 -24.54 -3.02 10.08
CA VAL A 61 -24.02 -1.75 9.58
C VAL A 61 -23.02 -2.12 8.49
N SER A 62 -23.44 -2.00 7.23
CA SER A 62 -22.55 -2.14 6.09
C SER A 62 -21.70 -0.88 6.00
N VAL A 63 -20.40 -1.02 6.21
CA VAL A 63 -19.45 0.07 5.97
C VAL A 63 -19.44 0.34 4.46
N GLU A 64 -19.66 1.60 4.09
CA GLU A 64 -19.68 2.01 2.68
C GLU A 64 -18.29 1.92 2.06
N ARG A 65 -18.24 1.52 0.78
CA ARG A 65 -17.01 1.30 0.01
C ARG A 65 -16.86 2.38 -1.07
N PHE A 66 -15.67 2.97 -1.14
CA PHE A 66 -15.32 3.98 -2.13
C PHE A 66 -14.03 3.59 -2.86
N PHE A 67 -13.94 3.93 -4.14
CA PHE A 67 -12.72 3.72 -4.90
C PHE A 67 -11.74 4.88 -4.65
N ALA A 68 -10.47 4.56 -4.39
CA ALA A 68 -9.39 5.52 -4.22
C ALA A 68 -8.51 5.54 -5.47
N ASP A 69 -8.53 6.69 -6.15
CA ASP A 69 -7.82 6.94 -7.41
C ASP A 69 -6.39 7.48 -7.16
N THR A 70 -5.55 7.42 -8.20
CA THR A 70 -4.14 7.84 -8.22
C THR A 70 -3.93 9.23 -7.64
N ASN A 71 -4.80 10.18 -8.02
CA ASN A 71 -4.67 11.57 -7.60
C ASN A 71 -4.73 11.74 -6.08
N LEU A 72 -5.54 10.94 -5.36
CA LEU A 72 -5.60 11.04 -3.90
C LEU A 72 -4.23 10.68 -3.29
N PHE A 73 -3.62 9.61 -3.77
CA PHE A 73 -2.31 9.17 -3.29
C PHE A 73 -1.21 10.18 -3.64
N LEU A 74 -1.22 10.74 -4.84
CA LEU A 74 -0.23 11.76 -5.23
C LEU A 74 -0.33 13.02 -4.37
N ARG A 75 -1.54 13.55 -4.16
CA ARG A 75 -1.76 14.71 -3.28
C ARG A 75 -1.33 14.42 -1.84
N TYR A 76 -1.60 13.21 -1.36
CA TYR A 76 -1.19 12.79 -0.03
C TYR A 76 0.33 12.73 0.12
N LEU A 77 1.03 12.10 -0.82
CA LEU A 77 2.47 11.84 -0.75
C LEU A 77 3.33 13.08 -1.02
N THR A 78 2.89 13.95 -1.94
CA THR A 78 3.71 15.06 -2.45
C THR A 78 3.42 16.39 -1.79
N ASN A 79 2.22 16.58 -1.23
CA ASN A 79 1.79 17.86 -0.65
C ASN A 79 1.90 19.05 -1.62
N ASP A 80 1.77 18.82 -2.92
CA ASP A 80 1.91 19.86 -3.93
C ASP A 80 0.72 20.85 -3.96
N VAL A 81 -0.46 20.39 -3.54
CA VAL A 81 -1.65 21.21 -3.28
C VAL A 81 -2.12 20.99 -1.84
N PRO A 82 -1.64 21.79 -0.86
CA PRO A 82 -1.84 21.54 0.58
C PRO A 82 -3.29 21.30 1.01
N GLU A 83 -4.25 22.04 0.45
CA GLU A 83 -5.66 21.93 0.81
C GLU A 83 -6.25 20.57 0.39
N GLN A 84 -5.91 20.10 -0.82
CA GLN A 84 -6.29 18.75 -1.27
C GLN A 84 -5.58 17.69 -0.44
N ALA A 85 -4.32 17.95 -0.11
CA ALA A 85 -3.49 17.10 0.70
C ALA A 85 -4.12 16.84 2.09
N GLU A 86 -4.60 17.88 2.76
CA GLU A 86 -5.30 17.80 4.05
C GLU A 86 -6.65 17.07 3.91
N ALA A 87 -7.41 17.35 2.84
CA ALA A 87 -8.68 16.69 2.59
C ALA A 87 -8.50 15.17 2.40
N VAL A 88 -7.47 14.74 1.68
CA VAL A 88 -7.14 13.31 1.53
C VAL A 88 -6.69 12.71 2.86
N GLU A 89 -5.89 13.40 3.66
CA GLU A 89 -5.49 12.90 4.97
C GLU A 89 -6.71 12.67 5.89
N ALA A 90 -7.68 13.59 5.89
CA ALA A 90 -8.93 13.41 6.62
C ALA A 90 -9.71 12.18 6.12
N LEU A 91 -9.77 11.96 4.80
CA LEU A 91 -10.40 10.78 4.20
C LEU A 91 -9.71 9.47 4.64
N LEU A 92 -8.37 9.43 4.60
CA LEU A 92 -7.59 8.26 5.04
C LEU A 92 -7.76 7.98 6.54
N ARG A 93 -7.88 9.03 7.38
CA ARG A 93 -8.17 8.86 8.81
C ARG A 93 -9.54 8.24 9.06
N ARG A 94 -10.57 8.65 8.31
CA ARG A 94 -11.92 8.03 8.38
C ARG A 94 -11.87 6.55 7.98
N ALA A 95 -11.13 6.22 6.92
CA ALA A 95 -10.93 4.85 6.49
C ALA A 95 -10.21 4.02 7.58
N ALA A 96 -9.15 4.56 8.17
CA ALA A 96 -8.40 3.94 9.25
C ALA A 96 -9.22 3.76 10.53
N GLY A 97 -10.13 4.69 10.83
CA GLY A 97 -11.10 4.60 11.92
C GLY A 97 -12.21 3.57 11.68
N GLY A 98 -12.34 3.05 10.45
CA GLY A 98 -13.36 2.08 10.08
C GLY A 98 -14.72 2.69 9.75
N GLU A 99 -14.80 4.01 9.59
CA GLU A 99 -16.03 4.71 9.17
C GLU A 99 -16.39 4.41 7.72
N ILE A 100 -15.37 4.25 6.86
CA ILE A 100 -15.48 3.92 5.45
C ILE A 100 -14.46 2.84 5.08
N ARG A 101 -14.61 2.26 3.89
CA ARG A 101 -13.61 1.41 3.25
C ARG A 101 -13.18 2.03 1.95
N LEU A 102 -11.88 2.19 1.77
CA LEU A 102 -11.31 2.56 0.48
C LEU A 102 -10.86 1.31 -0.24
N VAL A 103 -11.03 1.27 -1.56
CA VAL A 103 -10.60 0.17 -2.42
C VAL A 103 -9.79 0.74 -3.57
N THR A 104 -8.69 0.12 -3.94
CA THR A 104 -7.92 0.47 -5.14
C THR A 104 -7.36 -0.78 -5.82
N ASN A 105 -6.73 -0.61 -6.98
CA ASN A 105 -6.25 -1.71 -7.81
C ASN A 105 -4.79 -1.51 -8.27
N ALA A 106 -4.26 -2.53 -8.95
CA ALA A 106 -2.89 -2.51 -9.46
C ALA A 106 -2.62 -1.38 -10.48
N LEU A 107 -3.63 -0.99 -11.27
CA LEU A 107 -3.48 0.07 -12.27
C LEU A 107 -3.22 1.42 -11.61
N VAL A 108 -3.98 1.75 -10.56
CA VAL A 108 -3.76 2.98 -9.77
C VAL A 108 -2.36 2.98 -9.14
N ILE A 109 -1.90 1.83 -8.61
CA ILE A 109 -0.54 1.73 -8.05
C ILE A 109 0.52 1.91 -9.15
N ALA A 110 0.31 1.37 -10.34
CA ALA A 110 1.22 1.56 -11.48
C ALA A 110 1.32 3.04 -11.88
N GLU A 111 0.20 3.75 -11.93
CA GLU A 111 0.18 5.18 -12.21
C GLU A 111 0.89 6.00 -11.13
N VAL A 112 0.72 5.64 -9.85
CA VAL A 112 1.47 6.27 -8.75
C VAL A 112 2.97 6.07 -8.94
N VAL A 113 3.43 4.85 -9.23
CA VAL A 113 4.85 4.55 -9.50
C VAL A 113 5.35 5.40 -10.65
N TRP A 114 4.65 5.38 -11.79
CA TRP A 114 5.03 6.11 -12.99
C TRP A 114 5.09 7.63 -12.76
N ALA A 115 4.12 8.20 -12.05
CA ALA A 115 4.09 9.63 -11.74
C ALA A 115 5.25 10.03 -10.80
N LEU A 116 5.48 9.25 -9.74
CA LEU A 116 6.57 9.52 -8.80
C LEU A 116 7.96 9.41 -9.44
N GLU A 117 8.15 8.45 -10.34
CA GLU A 117 9.40 8.25 -11.08
C GLU A 117 9.59 9.27 -12.20
N SER A 118 8.57 9.48 -13.03
CA SER A 118 8.68 10.29 -14.25
C SER A 118 8.52 11.78 -13.99
N TYR A 119 7.49 12.18 -13.25
CA TYR A 119 7.19 13.60 -13.02
C TYR A 119 7.97 14.14 -11.81
N TYR A 120 7.91 13.43 -10.69
CA TYR A 120 8.60 13.83 -9.46
C TYR A 120 10.08 13.40 -9.39
N ARG A 121 10.56 12.62 -10.38
CA ARG A 121 11.97 12.20 -10.51
C ARG A 121 12.52 11.53 -9.25
N LEU A 122 11.67 10.79 -8.53
CA LEU A 122 12.10 10.06 -7.35
C LEU A 122 12.88 8.79 -7.75
N PRO A 123 13.96 8.45 -7.03
CA PRO A 123 14.68 7.20 -7.27
C PRO A 123 13.80 5.99 -6.89
N PRO A 124 13.97 4.82 -7.55
CA PRO A 124 13.14 3.63 -7.32
C PRO A 124 13.00 3.21 -5.85
N ALA A 125 14.08 3.32 -5.07
CA ALA A 125 14.04 3.01 -3.63
C ALA A 125 13.16 3.96 -2.81
N LYS A 126 13.00 5.23 -3.23
CA LYS A 126 12.05 6.15 -2.58
C LYS A 126 10.63 5.85 -3.03
N VAL A 127 10.42 5.62 -4.33
CA VAL A 127 9.13 5.24 -4.89
C VAL A 127 8.60 3.98 -4.21
N SER A 128 9.44 2.96 -4.02
CA SER A 128 9.04 1.73 -3.34
C SER A 128 8.60 1.97 -1.90
N ASN A 129 9.33 2.79 -1.13
CA ASN A 129 8.92 3.18 0.22
C ASN A 129 7.57 3.91 0.24
N CYS A 130 7.32 4.80 -0.72
CA CYS A 130 6.05 5.50 -0.84
C CYS A 130 4.89 4.51 -1.09
N VAL A 131 5.06 3.61 -2.07
CA VAL A 131 4.03 2.64 -2.43
C VAL A 131 3.79 1.64 -1.29
N LEU A 132 4.84 1.15 -0.63
CA LEU A 132 4.70 0.30 0.56
C LEU A 132 3.92 1.00 1.67
N ALA A 133 4.07 2.33 1.84
CA ALA A 133 3.26 3.09 2.78
C ALA A 133 1.77 3.11 2.38
N ILE A 134 1.46 3.24 1.09
CA ILE A 134 0.09 3.12 0.57
C ILE A 134 -0.48 1.73 0.89
N LEU A 135 0.24 0.67 0.49
CA LEU A 135 -0.21 -0.73 0.67
C LEU A 135 -0.45 -1.08 2.15
N ASN A 136 0.25 -0.44 3.08
CA ASN A 136 0.09 -0.63 4.52
C ASN A 136 -0.91 0.34 5.18
N THR A 137 -1.63 1.17 4.41
CA THR A 137 -2.58 2.14 4.95
C THR A 137 -3.81 1.46 5.54
N PRO A 138 -4.12 1.62 6.84
CA PRO A 138 -5.30 1.00 7.43
C PRO A 138 -6.60 1.49 6.78
N GLY A 139 -7.51 0.56 6.49
CA GLY A 139 -8.80 0.88 5.86
C GLY A 139 -8.76 1.01 4.34
N LEU A 140 -7.59 0.85 3.72
CA LEU A 140 -7.42 0.69 2.28
C LEU A 140 -7.33 -0.80 1.91
N GLU A 141 -8.25 -1.26 1.08
CA GLU A 141 -8.22 -2.58 0.45
C GLU A 141 -7.55 -2.45 -0.91
N VAL A 142 -6.48 -3.22 -1.14
CA VAL A 142 -5.78 -3.23 -2.42
C VAL A 142 -6.00 -4.59 -3.08
N VAL A 143 -6.57 -4.58 -4.28
CA VAL A 143 -6.75 -5.80 -5.08
C VAL A 143 -5.37 -6.39 -5.39
N GLU A 144 -5.20 -7.70 -5.18
CA GLU A 144 -3.93 -8.42 -5.38
C GLU A 144 -2.75 -7.84 -4.55
N SER A 145 -3.01 -7.42 -3.31
CA SER A 145 -2.02 -6.79 -2.43
C SER A 145 -0.70 -7.56 -2.29
N GLU A 146 -0.73 -8.89 -2.25
CA GLU A 146 0.47 -9.74 -2.14
C GLU A 146 1.35 -9.65 -3.40
N VAL A 147 0.73 -9.61 -4.58
CA VAL A 147 1.44 -9.44 -5.87
C VAL A 147 2.08 -8.06 -5.91
N LEU A 148 1.32 -7.02 -5.57
CA LEU A 148 1.81 -5.64 -5.56
C LEU A 148 2.94 -5.45 -4.54
N PHE A 149 2.83 -6.05 -3.35
CA PHE A 149 3.88 -5.98 -2.34
C PHE A 149 5.18 -6.58 -2.86
N GLN A 150 5.14 -7.77 -3.46
CA GLN A 150 6.32 -8.41 -4.04
C GLN A 150 6.88 -7.63 -5.23
N ALA A 151 6.02 -7.11 -6.11
CA ALA A 151 6.40 -6.31 -7.25
C ALA A 151 7.16 -5.04 -6.84
N VAL A 152 6.68 -4.34 -5.81
CA VAL A 152 7.31 -3.12 -5.29
C VAL A 152 8.68 -3.40 -4.66
N LEU A 153 8.83 -4.54 -3.98
CA LEU A 153 10.13 -4.97 -3.45
C LEU A 153 11.12 -5.24 -4.59
N TRP A 154 10.74 -6.04 -5.58
CA TRP A 154 11.60 -6.33 -6.72
C TRP A 154 11.94 -5.09 -7.55
N TYR A 155 10.98 -4.22 -7.81
CA TYR A 155 11.22 -2.92 -8.45
C TYR A 155 12.30 -2.11 -7.70
N GLY A 156 12.17 -1.98 -6.38
CA GLY A 156 13.10 -1.21 -5.56
C GLY A 156 14.49 -1.84 -5.41
N GLU A 157 14.57 -3.17 -5.31
CA GLU A 157 15.81 -3.90 -4.98
C GLU A 157 16.57 -4.41 -6.20
N LYS A 158 15.85 -4.88 -7.24
CA LYS A 158 16.43 -5.56 -8.41
C LYS A 158 16.64 -4.63 -9.60
N ARG A 159 16.23 -3.36 -9.49
CA ARG A 159 16.32 -2.34 -10.57
C ARG A 159 15.75 -2.86 -11.89
N VAL A 160 14.51 -3.34 -11.81
CA VAL A 160 13.69 -3.72 -12.97
C VAL A 160 12.52 -2.75 -13.08
N ASP A 161 11.87 -2.70 -14.23
CA ASP A 161 10.66 -1.90 -14.39
C ASP A 161 9.51 -2.48 -13.54
N PHE A 162 8.63 -1.60 -13.06
CA PHE A 162 7.54 -2.02 -12.18
C PHE A 162 6.57 -3.00 -12.86
N ALA A 163 6.32 -2.82 -14.16
CA ALA A 163 5.45 -3.71 -14.93
C ALA A 163 6.03 -5.14 -15.00
N ASP A 164 7.33 -5.27 -15.24
CA ASP A 164 8.00 -6.58 -15.27
C ASP A 164 8.03 -7.23 -13.88
N ALA A 165 8.29 -6.44 -12.84
CA ALA A 165 8.20 -6.90 -11.47
C ALA A 165 6.79 -7.40 -11.10
N TYR A 166 5.75 -6.68 -11.54
CA TYR A 166 4.36 -7.08 -11.33
C TYR A 166 4.02 -8.37 -12.07
N ASN A 167 4.37 -8.47 -13.36
CA ASN A 167 4.12 -9.66 -14.16
C ASN A 167 4.82 -10.89 -13.56
N ALA A 168 6.08 -10.77 -13.18
CA ALA A 168 6.80 -11.84 -12.50
C ALA A 168 6.15 -12.24 -11.17
N ALA A 169 5.70 -11.28 -10.36
CA ALA A 169 5.10 -11.56 -9.07
C ALA A 169 3.75 -12.28 -9.25
N TRP A 170 2.98 -11.85 -10.25
CA TRP A 170 1.72 -12.44 -10.65
C TRP A 170 1.90 -13.89 -11.14
N MET A 171 2.96 -14.13 -11.93
CA MET A 171 3.36 -15.44 -12.41
C MET A 171 3.72 -16.39 -11.26
N VAL A 172 4.61 -15.95 -10.37
CA VAL A 172 5.05 -16.75 -9.21
C VAL A 172 3.86 -17.10 -8.32
N GLN A 173 2.94 -16.17 -8.07
CA GLN A 173 1.73 -16.43 -7.29
C GLN A 173 0.85 -17.54 -7.90
N ARG A 174 0.91 -17.72 -9.22
CA ARG A 174 0.16 -18.73 -9.98
C ARG A 174 0.97 -19.98 -10.30
N GLY A 175 2.19 -20.09 -9.81
CA GLY A 175 3.09 -21.22 -10.09
C GLY A 175 3.59 -21.26 -11.54
N ILE A 176 3.54 -20.12 -12.25
CA ILE A 176 4.10 -19.99 -13.60
C ILE A 176 5.55 -19.53 -13.44
N THR A 177 6.50 -20.34 -13.94
CA THR A 177 7.94 -20.04 -13.83
C THR A 177 8.57 -19.65 -15.17
N PRO A 178 8.32 -20.32 -16.32
CA PRO A 178 8.88 -19.86 -17.59
C PRO A 178 8.10 -18.66 -18.13
N ALA A 179 8.81 -17.64 -18.59
CA ALA A 179 8.28 -16.53 -19.37
C ALA A 179 9.00 -16.45 -20.71
N TYR A 180 8.23 -16.43 -21.80
CA TYR A 180 8.75 -15.91 -23.05
C TYR A 180 8.81 -14.38 -22.98
N THR A 181 10.01 -13.81 -23.15
CA THR A 181 10.22 -12.37 -23.11
C THR A 181 11.37 -11.97 -24.04
N LEU A 182 11.30 -10.75 -24.57
CA LEU A 182 12.43 -10.12 -25.25
C LEU A 182 13.26 -9.25 -24.28
N ASP A 183 12.76 -9.01 -23.06
CA ASP A 183 13.49 -8.35 -21.98
C ASP A 183 14.08 -9.39 -21.01
N GLU A 184 15.07 -10.12 -21.52
CA GLU A 184 15.79 -11.12 -20.73
C GLU A 184 16.49 -10.51 -19.51
N LYS A 185 16.90 -9.24 -19.63
CA LYS A 185 17.69 -8.56 -18.59
C LYS A 185 16.87 -8.29 -17.34
N HIS A 186 15.60 -7.89 -17.48
CA HIS A 186 14.73 -7.71 -16.31
C HIS A 186 14.34 -9.06 -15.72
N PHE A 187 13.86 -9.99 -16.54
CA PHE A 187 13.34 -11.27 -16.06
C PHE A 187 14.43 -12.16 -15.42
N SER A 188 15.68 -12.11 -15.90
CA SER A 188 16.80 -12.85 -15.31
C SER A 188 17.20 -12.39 -13.89
N ARG A 189 16.73 -11.22 -13.45
CA ARG A 189 17.00 -10.69 -12.09
C ARG A 189 15.93 -11.08 -11.07
N LEU A 190 14.82 -11.65 -11.53
CA LEU A 190 13.63 -11.91 -10.73
C LEU A 190 13.62 -13.34 -10.21
N ASP A 191 13.44 -13.49 -8.90
CA ASP A 191 13.54 -14.79 -8.25
C ASP A 191 12.32 -15.65 -8.61
N GLY A 192 12.54 -16.91 -8.97
CA GLY A 192 11.47 -17.85 -9.34
C GLY A 192 10.98 -17.76 -10.78
N ILE A 193 11.66 -16.98 -11.62
CA ILE A 193 11.35 -16.82 -13.05
C ILE A 193 12.48 -17.38 -13.92
N THR A 194 12.10 -18.08 -14.99
CA THR A 194 13.01 -18.53 -16.06
C THR A 194 12.67 -17.76 -17.33
N ALA A 195 13.56 -16.89 -17.79
CA ALA A 195 13.40 -16.18 -19.05
C ALA A 195 13.73 -17.10 -20.23
N LEU A 196 12.86 -17.12 -21.24
CA LEU A 196 13.03 -17.83 -22.50
C LEU A 196 12.89 -16.83 -23.66
N VAL A 197 13.73 -16.94 -24.68
CA VAL A 197 13.60 -16.14 -25.90
C VAL A 197 12.91 -16.99 -26.96
N PRO A 198 11.82 -16.51 -27.59
CA PRO A 198 11.20 -17.22 -28.70
C PRO A 198 12.21 -17.48 -29.83
N GLY A 199 12.39 -18.75 -30.22
CA GLY A 199 13.27 -19.14 -31.33
C GLY A 199 14.76 -19.30 -30.99
N SER A 200 15.10 -19.31 -29.69
CA SER A 200 16.42 -19.71 -29.18
C SER A 200 16.57 -21.22 -28.98
#